data_AF-A0A0N0UGP9-F1
#
_entry.id   AF-A0A0N0UGP9-F1
#
_cell.length_a   1.000
_cell.length_b   1.000
_cell.length_c   1.000
_cell.angle_alpha   90.00
_cell.angle_beta   90.00
_cell.angle_gamma   90.00
#
_symmetry.space_group_name_H-M   'P 1'
#
loop_
_entity.id
_entity.type
_entity.pdbx_description
1 polymer ?
#
loop_
_entity_poly.entity_id
_entity_poly.type
_entity_poly.pdbx_seq_one_letter_code
_entity_poly.pdbx_strand_id
1 'polypeptide(L)'
;MIEIKKGFLGPEHVNLLNGVFQTSQEVGERYLLSLDMDRFLAPCFEAHGLPAKKERYAGWEARSISGHSLGHYLSALAVTYQATGNETLKQTLDYAVSELASIQQHTGSGYIGGLSEEAFHIAFRA
;
A
#
# COMPACT_ATOMS: atom_id res chain seq x y z
N MET A 1 34.62 26.93 3.63
CA MET A 1 34.44 25.49 3.33
C MET A 1 32.96 25.25 3.16
N ILE A 2 32.54 24.66 2.05
CA ILE A 2 31.15 24.24 1.86
C ILE A 2 31.02 22.86 2.53
N GLU A 3 30.17 22.76 3.53
CA GLU A 3 29.89 21.51 4.22
C GLU A 3 29.01 20.63 3.31
N ILE A 4 29.61 19.62 2.69
CA ILE A 4 28.87 18.69 1.83
C ILE A 4 28.19 17.65 2.73
N LYS A 5 26.86 17.76 2.88
CA LYS A 5 26.06 16.68 3.48
C LYS A 5 26.12 15.44 2.57
N LYS A 6 26.69 14.34 3.08
CA LYS A 6 26.65 13.02 2.43
C LYS A 6 25.32 12.34 2.77
N GLY A 7 24.62 11.82 1.77
CA GLY A 7 23.37 11.08 1.95
C GLY A 7 22.40 11.22 0.77
N PHE A 8 21.29 10.50 0.82
CA PHE A 8 20.16 10.70 -0.09
C PHE A 8 19.23 11.77 0.48
N LEU A 9 18.70 12.64 -0.39
CA LEU A 9 17.60 13.53 -0.04
C LEU A 9 16.28 12.74 -0.14
N GLY A 10 15.38 12.96 0.82
CA GLY A 10 14.02 12.45 0.75
C GLY A 10 13.23 13.09 -0.41
N PRO A 11 12.17 12.44 -0.92
CA PRO A 11 11.35 12.98 -2.00
C PRO A 11 10.79 14.39 -1.71
N GLU A 12 10.48 14.69 -0.45
CA GLU A 12 9.97 15.99 0.02
C GLU A 12 10.98 17.14 -0.12
N HIS A 13 12.25 16.82 -0.39
CA HIS A 13 13.34 17.77 -0.60
C HIS A 13 13.76 17.91 -2.06
N VAL A 14 13.09 17.21 -2.99
CA VAL A 14 13.45 17.20 -4.42
C VAL A 14 12.21 17.50 -5.26
N ASN A 15 12.19 18.68 -5.89
CA ASN A 15 11.14 19.07 -6.81
C ASN A 15 11.53 18.72 -8.25
N LEU A 16 10.73 17.87 -8.91
CA LEU A 16 10.89 17.60 -10.34
C LEU A 16 10.45 18.80 -11.16
N LEU A 17 11.32 19.25 -12.07
CA LEU A 17 11.01 20.32 -13.02
C LEU A 17 10.28 19.77 -14.24
N ASN A 18 9.72 20.69 -15.04
CA ASN A 18 9.06 20.37 -16.30
C ASN A 18 9.93 19.46 -17.17
N GLY A 19 9.41 18.27 -17.50
CA GLY A 19 10.12 17.27 -18.28
C GLY A 19 9.59 15.86 -18.05
N VAL A 20 10.25 14.87 -18.67
CA VAL A 20 9.76 13.47 -18.73
C VAL A 20 9.57 12.83 -17.34
N PHE A 21 10.39 13.20 -16.35
CA PHE A 21 10.29 12.64 -15.00
C PHE A 21 9.08 13.19 -14.23
N GLN A 22 8.81 14.49 -14.32
CA GLN A 22 7.59 15.08 -13.75
C GLN A 22 6.35 14.48 -14.42
N THR A 23 6.34 14.38 -15.76
CA THR A 23 5.23 13.73 -16.48
C THR A 23 5.03 12.28 -16.03
N SER A 24 6.11 11.52 -15.82
CA SER A 24 6.02 10.15 -15.29
C SER A 24 5.44 10.11 -13.87
N GLN A 25 5.81 11.05 -12.99
CA GLN A 25 5.28 11.16 -11.64
C GLN A 25 3.77 11.43 -11.67
N GLU A 26 3.31 12.39 -12.49
CA GLU A 26 1.90 12.73 -12.63
C GLU A 26 1.06 11.58 -13.21
N VAL A 27 1.61 10.84 -14.19
CA VAL A 27 0.95 9.64 -14.72
C VAL A 27 0.82 8.57 -13.62
N GLY A 28 1.90 8.33 -12.87
CA GLY A 28 1.91 7.39 -11.76
C GLY A 28 0.89 7.77 -10.68
N GLU A 29 0.86 9.04 -10.27
CA GLU A 29 -0.09 9.55 -9.28
C GLU A 29 -1.55 9.41 -9.75
N ARG A 30 -1.85 9.76 -11.01
CA ARG A 30 -3.18 9.54 -11.58
C ARG A 30 -3.56 8.07 -11.60
N TYR A 31 -2.60 7.19 -11.89
CA TYR A 31 -2.85 5.75 -11.85
C TYR A 31 -3.18 5.29 -10.42
N LEU A 32 -2.42 5.73 -9.41
CA LEU A 32 -2.72 5.41 -8.01
C LEU A 32 -4.13 5.86 -7.63
N LEU A 33 -4.50 7.11 -7.94
CA LEU A 33 -5.83 7.65 -7.65
C LEU A 33 -6.98 6.95 -8.40
N SER A 34 -6.69 6.19 -9.45
CA SER A 34 -7.70 5.43 -10.20
C SER A 34 -8.03 4.07 -9.59
N LEU A 35 -7.23 3.60 -8.62
CA LEU A 35 -7.37 2.28 -8.01
C LEU A 35 -8.26 2.33 -6.77
N ASP A 36 -8.97 1.24 -6.53
CA ASP A 36 -9.95 1.09 -5.46
C ASP A 36 -9.33 0.34 -4.29
N MET A 37 -9.11 1.05 -3.18
CA MET A 37 -8.46 0.50 -1.98
C MET A 37 -9.24 -0.68 -1.38
N ASP A 38 -10.57 -0.64 -1.37
CA ASP A 38 -11.38 -1.73 -0.79
C ASP A 38 -11.18 -3.05 -1.54
N ARG A 39 -10.88 -2.99 -2.84
CA ARG A 39 -10.58 -4.19 -3.64
C ARG A 39 -9.20 -4.77 -3.33
N PHE A 40 -8.25 -3.93 -2.93
CA PHE A 40 -6.94 -4.41 -2.43
C PHE A 40 -7.00 -4.91 -0.99
N LEU A 41 -7.90 -4.37 -0.17
CA LEU A 41 -8.10 -4.83 1.21
C LEU A 41 -8.89 -6.15 1.26
N ALA A 42 -9.70 -6.46 0.25
CA ALA A 42 -10.56 -7.64 0.24
C ALA A 42 -9.84 -8.96 0.59
N PRO A 43 -8.66 -9.29 0.02
CA PRO A 43 -7.89 -10.47 0.42
C PRO A 43 -7.54 -10.54 1.90
N CYS A 44 -7.29 -9.39 2.55
CA CYS A 44 -7.00 -9.33 3.98
C CYS A 44 -8.23 -9.61 4.84
N PHE A 45 -9.40 -9.11 4.45
CA PHE A 45 -10.65 -9.48 5.12
C PHE A 45 -10.92 -10.98 4.99
N GLU A 46 -10.80 -11.50 3.77
CA GLU A 46 -11.09 -12.90 3.46
C GLU A 46 -10.13 -13.87 4.18
N ALA A 47 -8.83 -13.53 4.26
CA ALA A 47 -7.83 -14.30 4.98
C ALA A 47 -8.14 -14.48 6.47
N HIS A 48 -8.84 -13.50 7.05
CA HIS A 48 -9.28 -13.50 8.45
C HIS A 48 -10.74 -13.98 8.62
N GLY A 49 -11.36 -14.52 7.57
CA GLY A 49 -12.74 -15.00 7.58
C GLY A 49 -13.80 -13.88 7.71
N LEU A 50 -13.42 -12.64 7.44
CA LEU A 50 -14.29 -11.47 7.52
C LEU A 50 -14.90 -11.15 6.14
N PRO A 51 -16.12 -10.57 6.10
CA PRO A 51 -16.73 -10.15 4.84
C PRO A 51 -15.98 -8.94 4.26
N ALA A 52 -15.50 -9.08 3.02
CA ALA A 52 -14.88 -7.97 2.29
C ALA A 52 -15.93 -6.94 1.86
N LYS A 53 -15.56 -5.65 1.88
CA LYS A 53 -16.43 -4.53 1.46
C LYS A 53 -16.68 -4.50 -0.05
N LYS A 54 -15.73 -4.99 -0.84
CA LYS A 54 -15.81 -5.12 -2.30
C LYS A 54 -15.14 -6.41 -2.76
N GLU A 55 -15.45 -6.82 -3.98
CA GLU A 55 -14.76 -7.93 -4.63
C GLU A 55 -13.29 -7.55 -4.90
N ARG A 56 -12.39 -8.48 -4.58
CA ARG A 56 -10.97 -8.32 -4.85
C ARG A 56 -10.68 -8.04 -6.33
N TYR A 57 -9.49 -7.52 -6.64
CA TYR A 57 -9.06 -7.43 -8.03
C TYR A 57 -8.86 -8.82 -8.64
N ALA A 58 -9.02 -8.91 -9.97
CA ALA A 58 -8.74 -10.12 -10.73
C ALA A 58 -7.22 -10.36 -10.87
N GLY A 59 -6.83 -11.25 -11.77
CA GLY A 59 -5.42 -11.50 -12.06
C GLY A 59 -4.72 -12.17 -10.90
N TRP A 60 -3.57 -11.63 -10.47
CA TRP A 60 -2.78 -12.21 -9.39
C TRP A 60 -3.41 -12.05 -8.00
N GLU A 61 -4.22 -11.01 -7.81
CA GLU A 61 -5.00 -10.79 -6.57
C GLU A 61 -6.10 -11.84 -6.37
N ALA A 62 -6.51 -12.54 -7.44
CA ALA A 62 -7.44 -13.67 -7.39
C ALA A 62 -6.73 -15.04 -7.42
N ARG A 63 -5.41 -15.09 -7.18
CA ARG A 63 -4.57 -16.29 -7.29
C ARG A 63 -3.66 -16.43 -6.06
N SER A 64 -2.58 -17.19 -6.21
CA SER A 64 -1.68 -17.64 -5.14
C SER A 64 -0.85 -16.56 -4.46
N ILE A 65 -0.95 -15.29 -4.87
CA ILE A 65 -0.17 -14.18 -4.29
C ILE A 65 -1.07 -13.01 -3.87
N SER A 66 -2.35 -13.25 -3.58
CA SER A 66 -3.28 -12.20 -3.16
C SER A 66 -2.77 -11.39 -1.97
N GLY A 67 -3.03 -10.08 -1.99
CA GLY A 67 -2.54 -9.12 -1.01
C GLY A 67 -1.13 -8.59 -1.29
N HIS A 68 -0.37 -9.15 -2.23
CA HIS A 68 0.97 -8.63 -2.55
C HIS A 68 0.92 -7.21 -3.11
N SER A 69 -0.08 -6.90 -3.95
CA SER A 69 -0.21 -5.59 -4.56
C SER A 69 -0.56 -4.53 -3.53
N LEU A 70 -1.32 -4.87 -2.49
CA LEU A 70 -1.65 -3.95 -1.40
C LEU A 70 -0.37 -3.38 -0.78
N GLY A 71 0.59 -4.22 -0.40
CA GLY A 71 1.84 -3.75 0.20
C GLY A 71 2.63 -2.80 -0.72
N HIS A 72 2.72 -3.13 -2.01
CA HIS A 72 3.33 -2.23 -3.00
C HIS A 72 2.54 -0.94 -3.18
N TYR A 73 1.22 -1.01 -3.18
CA TYR A 73 0.34 0.13 -3.35
C TYR A 73 0.46 1.11 -2.18
N LEU A 74 0.49 0.63 -0.93
CA LEU A 74 0.74 1.46 0.26
C LEU A 74 2.10 2.16 0.18
N SER A 75 3.13 1.45 -0.27
CA SER A 75 4.47 2.02 -0.47
C SER A 75 4.46 3.12 -1.54
N ALA A 76 3.76 2.91 -2.65
CA ALA A 76 3.63 3.88 -3.72
C ALA A 76 2.86 5.13 -3.25
N LEU A 77 1.74 4.96 -2.54
CA LEU A 77 0.98 6.07 -1.94
C LEU A 77 1.86 6.91 -1.01
N ALA A 78 2.63 6.27 -0.14
CA ALA A 78 3.51 6.94 0.82
C ALA A 78 4.61 7.75 0.13
N VAL A 79 5.32 7.14 -0.84
CA VAL A 79 6.41 7.82 -1.57
C VAL A 79 5.88 8.95 -2.44
N THR A 80 4.77 8.74 -3.15
CA THR A 80 4.17 9.79 -3.97
C THR A 80 3.63 10.92 -3.11
N TYR A 81 3.00 10.64 -1.96
CA TYR A 81 2.59 11.69 -1.02
C TYR A 81 3.79 12.54 -0.53
N GLN A 82 4.91 11.91 -0.16
CA GLN A 82 6.11 12.66 0.23
C GLN A 82 6.62 13.56 -0.90
N ALA A 83 6.54 13.10 -2.15
CA ALA A 83 7.02 13.84 -3.32
C ALA A 83 6.07 14.98 -3.75
N THR A 84 4.75 14.82 -3.62
CA THR A 84 3.76 15.73 -4.21
C THR A 84 2.96 16.53 -3.18
N GLY A 85 2.88 16.06 -1.94
CA GLY A 85 2.01 16.62 -0.91
C GLY A 85 0.51 16.41 -1.16
N ASN A 86 0.13 15.49 -2.07
CA ASN A 86 -1.29 15.26 -2.37
C ASN A 86 -2.00 14.52 -1.22
N GLU A 87 -2.77 15.28 -0.44
CA GLU A 87 -3.51 14.79 0.72
C GLU A 87 -4.49 13.65 0.42
N THR A 88 -4.98 13.51 -0.81
CA THR A 88 -5.86 12.38 -1.19
C THR A 88 -5.13 11.04 -1.07
N LEU A 89 -3.84 11.00 -1.44
CA LEU A 89 -3.00 9.81 -1.32
C LEU A 89 -2.80 9.46 0.16
N LYS A 90 -2.53 10.46 1.00
CA LYS A 90 -2.38 10.30 2.44
C LYS A 90 -3.66 9.76 3.08
N GLN A 91 -4.81 10.35 2.77
CA GLN A 91 -6.10 9.91 3.28
C GLN A 91 -6.40 8.45 2.87
N THR A 92 -6.07 8.08 1.64
CA THR A 92 -6.21 6.71 1.14
C THR A 92 -5.29 5.73 1.89
N LEU A 93 -4.05 6.14 2.17
CA LEU A 93 -3.09 5.36 2.96
C LEU A 93 -3.55 5.20 4.41
N ASP A 94 -3.95 6.29 5.07
CA ASP A 94 -4.46 6.27 6.45
C ASP A 94 -5.68 5.36 6.59
N TYR A 95 -6.60 5.42 5.61
CA TYR A 95 -7.75 4.53 5.53
C TYR A 95 -7.33 3.06 5.46
N ALA A 96 -6.39 2.72 4.59
CA ALA A 96 -5.96 1.33 4.49
C ALA A 96 -5.29 0.82 5.78
N VAL A 97 -4.47 1.65 6.42
CA VAL A 97 -3.83 1.29 7.70
C VAL A 97 -4.89 1.10 8.80
N SER A 98 -5.93 1.95 8.86
CA SER A 98 -6.99 1.81 9.86
C SER A 98 -7.83 0.55 9.64
N GLU A 99 -8.11 0.19 8.40
CA GLU A 99 -8.83 -1.05 8.05
C GLU A 99 -8.00 -2.30 8.40
N LEU A 100 -6.71 -2.31 8.08
CA LEU A 100 -5.82 -3.41 8.45
C LEU A 100 -5.71 -3.56 9.98
N ALA A 101 -5.59 -2.45 10.70
CA ALA A 101 -5.61 -2.45 12.16
C ALA A 101 -6.94 -2.96 12.73
N SER A 102 -8.06 -2.60 12.11
CA SER A 102 -9.40 -3.09 12.49
C SER A 102 -9.51 -4.62 12.34
N ILE A 103 -8.97 -5.19 11.26
CA ILE A 103 -8.93 -6.66 11.06
C ILE A 103 -8.14 -7.34 12.20
N GLN A 104 -6.95 -6.83 12.51
CA GLN A 104 -6.12 -7.37 13.59
C GLN A 104 -6.82 -7.26 14.95
N GLN A 105 -7.47 -6.13 15.24
CA GLN A 105 -8.23 -5.92 16.47
C GLN A 105 -9.44 -6.85 16.58
N HIS A 106 -10.18 -7.02 15.48
CA HIS A 106 -11.39 -7.86 15.47
C HIS A 106 -11.07 -9.34 15.65
N THR A 107 -9.95 -9.80 15.08
CA THR A 107 -9.54 -11.21 15.16
C THR A 107 -8.64 -11.51 16.36
N GLY A 108 -8.03 -10.50 16.98
CA GLY A 108 -7.02 -10.66 18.01
C GLY A 108 -5.69 -11.22 17.49
N SER A 109 -5.53 -11.32 16.16
CA SER A 109 -4.32 -11.85 15.53
C SER A 109 -3.34 -10.73 15.20
N GLY A 110 -2.05 -10.99 15.44
CA GLY A 110 -0.96 -10.14 14.98
C GLY A 110 -0.64 -10.33 13.49
N TYR A 111 -1.12 -11.41 12.87
CA TYR A 111 -0.98 -11.64 11.44
C TYR A 111 -1.85 -10.64 10.66
N ILE A 112 -1.34 -10.22 9.50
CA ILE A 112 -2.12 -9.50 8.50
C ILE A 112 -1.56 -9.84 7.12
N GLY A 113 -2.41 -10.25 6.19
CA GLY A 113 -1.99 -10.67 4.87
C GLY A 113 -3.17 -11.05 4.00
N GLY A 114 -2.96 -11.13 2.68
CA GLY A 114 -3.99 -11.55 1.73
C GLY A 114 -4.09 -13.07 1.54
N LEU A 115 -3.36 -13.85 2.33
CA LEU A 115 -3.37 -15.31 2.35
C LEU A 115 -3.74 -15.79 3.76
N SER A 116 -4.14 -17.05 3.90
CA SER A 116 -4.51 -17.57 5.22
C SER A 116 -3.33 -17.53 6.20
N GLU A 117 -3.63 -17.18 7.44
CA GLU A 117 -2.67 -17.18 8.55
C GLU A 117 -2.05 -18.57 8.77
N GLU A 118 -2.78 -19.65 8.49
CA GLU A 118 -2.28 -21.03 8.58
C GLU A 118 -0.97 -21.25 7.81
N ALA A 119 -0.84 -20.67 6.61
CA ALA A 119 0.38 -20.80 5.81
C ALA A 119 1.59 -20.16 6.51
N PHE A 120 1.38 -19.07 7.25
CA PHE A 120 2.40 -18.41 8.04
C PHE A 120 2.85 -19.31 9.21
N HIS A 121 1.89 -19.88 9.96
CA HIS A 121 2.20 -20.80 11.06
C HIS A 121 2.98 -22.04 10.58
N ILE A 122 2.57 -22.64 9.46
CA ILE A 122 3.30 -23.76 8.85
C ILE A 122 4.74 -23.37 8.47
N ALA A 123 4.91 -22.22 7.81
CA ALA A 123 6.21 -21.79 7.31
C ALA A 123 7.18 -21.40 8.45
N PHE A 124 6.67 -20.76 9.51
CA PHE A 124 7.50 -20.15 10.54
C PHE A 124 7.51 -20.90 11.88
N ARG A 125 6.83 -22.05 12.00
CA ARG A 125 6.76 -22.87 13.23
C ARG A 125 6.46 -22.03 14.49
N ALA A 126 5.53 -21.09 14.34
CA ALA A 126 5.00 -20.30 15.44
C ALA A 126 3.86 -21.06 16.13
#